data_AF-A0A2K8ZAY4-F1
#
_entry.id   AF-A0A2K8ZAY4-F1
#
_cell.length_a   1.000
_cell.length_b   1.000
_cell.length_c   1.000
_cell.angle_alpha   90.00
_cell.angle_beta   90.00
_cell.angle_gamma   90.00
#
_symmetry.space_group_name_H-M   'P 1'
#
loop_
_entity.id
_entity.type
_entity.pdbx_description
1 polymer ?
#
loop_
_entity_poly.entity_id
_entity_poly.type
_entity_poly.pdbx_seq_one_letter_code
_entity_poly.pdbx_strand_id
1 'polypeptide(L)'
;MTITPQHIRQLVAHLEGVHRQQEESKRILAAISATIKTNIQAIAEAVTNTEPVSSKLDSLAQALGQIAQLSPASLNGLYSAAPALDQIGGIALAQQITGKSTSTIYSLVSMGKLPATKAGGKLYFSESALRQYISQPRTSRKATGG
;
A
#
# COMPACT_ATOMS: atom_id res chain seq x y z
N MET A 1 4.12 73.11 40.17
CA MET A 1 3.46 71.80 39.95
C MET A 1 3.67 70.96 41.20
N THR A 2 2.62 70.74 41.99
CA THR A 2 2.68 69.90 43.20
C THR A 2 2.35 68.46 42.84
N ILE A 3 3.27 67.53 43.11
CA ILE A 3 3.01 66.10 42.96
C ILE A 3 2.03 65.71 44.06
N THR A 4 0.86 65.21 43.67
CA THR A 4 -0.16 64.77 44.61
C THR A 4 0.13 63.34 45.06
N PRO A 5 -0.30 62.95 46.28
CA PRO A 5 -0.22 61.56 46.73
C PRO A 5 -0.91 60.57 45.80
N GLN A 6 -1.92 61.02 45.04
CA GLN A 6 -2.58 60.20 44.02
C GLN A 6 -1.67 59.88 42.84
N HIS A 7 -0.90 60.86 42.35
CA HIS A 7 0.09 60.62 41.28
C HIS A 7 1.16 59.60 41.71
N ILE A 8 1.59 59.65 42.97
CA ILE A 8 2.56 58.67 43.52
C ILE A 8 1.95 57.26 43.53
N ARG A 9 0.70 57.10 43.97
CA ARG A 9 0.02 55.79 43.98
C ARG A 9 -0.19 55.24 42.58
N GLN A 10 -0.56 56.09 41.61
CA GLN A 10 -0.69 55.68 40.20
C GLN A 10 0.64 55.21 39.62
N LEU A 11 1.74 55.91 39.93
CA LEU A 11 3.07 55.52 39.48
C LEU A 11 3.48 54.15 40.05
N VAL A 12 3.25 53.92 41.35
CA VAL A 12 3.56 52.63 42.00
C VAL A 12 2.76 51.48 41.39
N ALA A 13 1.44 51.66 41.20
CA ALA A 13 0.61 50.65 40.57
C ALA A 13 1.05 50.33 39.13
N HIS A 14 1.48 51.35 38.39
CA HIS A 14 2.02 51.16 37.04
C HIS A 14 3.35 50.38 37.04
N LEU A 15 4.28 50.72 37.94
CA LEU A 15 5.55 50.02 38.08
C LEU A 15 5.38 48.55 38.49
N GLU A 16 4.43 48.25 39.37
CA GLU A 16 4.08 46.87 39.72
C GLU A 16 3.49 46.10 38.52
N GLY A 17 2.70 46.77 37.68
CA GLY A 17 2.16 46.19 36.45
C GLY A 17 3.27 45.83 35.46
N VAL A 18 4.21 46.74 35.24
CA VAL A 18 5.38 46.52 34.37
C VAL A 18 6.23 45.37 34.89
N HIS A 19 6.48 45.31 36.20
CA HIS A 19 7.27 44.23 36.80
C HIS A 19 6.56 42.87 36.68
N ARG A 20 5.24 42.82 36.84
CA ARG A 20 4.45 41.59 36.62
C ARG A 20 4.52 41.12 35.17
N GLN A 21 4.37 42.04 34.22
CA GLN A 21 4.47 41.74 32.79
C GLN A 21 5.87 41.24 32.41
N GLN A 22 6.92 41.80 33.03
CA GLN A 22 8.29 41.35 32.82
C GLN A 22 8.50 39.91 33.34
N GLU A 23 7.98 39.58 34.52
CA GLU A 23 8.07 38.21 35.05
C GLU A 23 7.27 37.21 34.21
N GLU A 24 6.10 37.59 33.72
CA GLU A 24 5.32 36.76 32.80
C GLU A 24 6.07 36.51 31.49
N SER A 25 6.69 37.55 30.92
CA SER A 25 7.52 37.44 29.71
C SER A 25 8.69 36.47 29.92
N LYS A 26 9.37 36.53 31.08
CA LYS A 26 10.44 35.58 31.42
C LYS A 26 9.94 34.15 31.53
N ARG A 27 8.77 33.93 32.15
CA ARG A 27 8.16 32.60 32.27
C ARG A 27 7.80 32.02 30.90
N ILE A 28 7.24 32.84 30.00
CA ILE A 28 6.91 32.43 28.63
C ILE A 28 8.20 32.05 27.87
N LEU A 29 9.26 32.88 27.95
CA LEU A 29 10.54 32.58 27.31
C LEU A 29 11.17 31.29 27.84
N ALA A 30 11.11 31.05 29.15
CA ALA A 30 11.61 29.80 29.75
C ALA A 30 10.83 28.58 29.24
N ALA A 31 9.49 28.68 29.13
CA ALA A 31 8.66 27.61 28.60
C ALA A 31 8.94 27.31 27.12
N ILE A 32 9.11 28.36 26.30
CA ILE A 32 9.50 28.23 24.89
C ILE A 32 10.86 27.53 24.78
N SER A 33 11.86 27.97 25.56
CA SER A 33 13.20 27.38 25.56
C SER A 33 13.18 25.89 25.94
N ALA A 34 12.43 25.52 26.98
CA ALA A 34 12.28 24.13 27.39
C ALA A 34 11.62 23.27 26.29
N THR A 35 10.61 23.82 25.61
CA THR A 35 9.92 23.15 24.50
C THR A 35 10.87 22.93 23.32
N ILE A 36 11.63 23.96 22.93
CA ILE A 36 12.62 23.87 21.85
C ILE A 36 13.66 22.79 22.18
N LYS A 37 14.19 22.78 23.42
CA LYS A 37 15.17 21.78 23.84
C LYS A 37 14.62 20.35 23.74
N THR A 38 13.37 20.15 24.16
CA THR A 38 12.69 18.85 24.08
C THR A 38 12.52 18.40 22.64
N ASN A 39 12.07 19.30 21.75
CA ASN A 39 11.89 18.99 20.34
C ASN A 39 13.22 18.67 19.64
N ILE A 40 14.28 19.43 19.92
CA ILE A 40 15.63 19.15 19.38
C ILE A 40 16.09 17.76 19.82
N GLN A 41 15.87 17.39 21.07
CA GLN A 41 16.27 16.08 21.59
C GLN A 41 15.47 14.96 20.93
N ALA A 42 14.15 15.11 20.79
CA ALA A 42 13.31 14.13 20.08
C ALA A 42 13.73 13.95 18.61
N ILE A 43 14.10 15.04 17.93
CA ILE A 43 14.60 14.99 16.56
C ILE A 43 15.95 14.27 16.51
N ALA A 44 16.86 14.56 17.44
CA ALA A 44 18.17 13.90 17.50
C ALA A 44 18.02 12.38 17.68
N GLU A 45 17.12 11.94 18.56
CA GLU A 45 16.81 10.52 18.78
C GLU A 45 16.15 9.88 17.55
N ALA A 46 15.26 10.59 16.85
CA ALA A 46 14.65 10.07 15.62
C ALA A 46 15.68 9.85 14.50
N VAL A 47 16.62 10.78 14.36
CA VAL A 47 17.69 10.71 13.34
C VAL A 47 18.69 9.59 13.63
N THR A 48 18.99 9.31 14.90
CA THR A 48 19.89 8.21 15.25
C THR A 48 19.22 6.84 15.15
N ASN A 49 17.91 6.74 15.34
CA ASN A 49 17.15 5.50 15.22
C ASN A 49 16.74 5.15 13.77
N THR A 50 16.77 6.13 12.85
CA THR A 50 16.68 5.80 11.42
C THR A 50 17.97 5.12 10.98
N GLU A 51 17.88 3.84 10.65
CA GLU A 51 19.01 3.07 10.10
C GLU A 51 19.76 3.88 9.03
N PRO A 52 21.11 3.93 9.11
CA PRO A 52 21.89 4.70 8.16
C PRO A 52 21.59 4.20 6.74
N VAL A 53 21.41 5.12 5.80
CA VAL A 53 21.15 4.77 4.40
C VAL A 53 22.18 3.78 3.85
N SER A 54 23.42 3.83 4.35
CA SER A 54 24.49 2.87 4.06
C SER A 54 24.13 1.42 4.43
N SER A 55 23.54 1.16 5.61
CA SER A 55 23.19 -0.22 5.99
C SER A 55 22.04 -0.78 5.15
N LYS A 56 21.13 0.09 4.67
CA LYS A 56 20.09 -0.29 3.71
C LYS A 56 20.69 -0.64 2.34
N LEU A 57 21.68 0.13 1.89
CA LEU A 57 22.39 -0.16 0.64
C LEU A 57 23.18 -1.48 0.73
N ASP A 58 23.85 -1.73 1.86
CA ASP A 58 24.57 -2.98 2.10
C ASP A 58 23.61 -4.18 2.15
N SER A 59 22.46 -4.03 2.81
CA SER A 59 21.43 -5.07 2.87
C SER A 59 20.83 -5.37 1.49
N LEU A 60 20.64 -4.34 0.66
CA LEU A 60 20.19 -4.50 -0.72
C LEU A 60 21.25 -5.17 -1.60
N ALA A 61 22.52 -4.78 -1.46
CA ALA A 61 23.63 -5.43 -2.16
C ALA A 61 23.74 -6.92 -1.79
N GLN A 62 23.55 -7.24 -0.51
CA GLN A 62 23.56 -8.61 -0.02
C GLN A 62 22.35 -9.41 -0.53
N ALA A 63 21.16 -8.80 -0.58
CA ALA A 63 19.96 -9.42 -1.15
C ALA A 63 20.10 -9.68 -2.67
N LEU A 64 20.68 -8.74 -3.42
CA LEU A 64 20.98 -8.92 -4.85
C LEU A 64 22.00 -10.04 -5.08
N GLY A 65 22.99 -10.16 -4.20
CA GLY A 65 23.94 -11.28 -4.20
C GLY A 65 23.27 -12.64 -4.00
N GLN A 66 22.26 -12.72 -3.14
CA GLN A 66 21.48 -13.95 -2.93
C GLN A 66 20.61 -14.29 -4.15
N ILE A 67 20.02 -13.30 -4.81
CA ILE A 67 19.25 -13.50 -6.04
C ILE A 67 20.15 -14.01 -7.17
N ALA A 68 21.38 -13.52 -7.29
CA ALA A 68 22.35 -13.99 -8.28
C ALA A 68 22.75 -15.47 -8.08
N GLN A 69 22.58 -16.01 -6.87
CA GLN A 69 22.83 -17.42 -6.54
C GLN A 69 21.60 -18.32 -6.72
N LEU A 70 20.43 -17.75 -7.03
CA LEU A 70 19.24 -18.55 -7.32
C LEU A 70 19.40 -19.24 -8.68
N SER A 71 19.69 -20.54 -8.61
CA SER A 71 19.71 -21.39 -9.81
C SER A 71 18.32 -21.44 -10.46
N PRO A 72 18.23 -21.56 -11.80
CA PRO A 72 16.95 -21.73 -12.50
C PRO A 72 16.18 -22.99 -12.06
N ALA A 73 16.86 -24.00 -11.50
CA ALA A 73 16.21 -25.18 -10.91
C ALA A 73 15.39 -24.84 -9.65
N SER A 74 15.87 -23.89 -8.83
CA SER A 74 15.17 -23.41 -7.62
C SER A 74 13.92 -22.59 -7.97
N LEU A 75 13.96 -21.86 -9.09
CA LEU A 75 12.81 -21.08 -9.57
C LEU A 75 11.67 -21.98 -10.06
N ASN A 76 11.97 -23.11 -10.69
CA ASN A 76 10.95 -24.09 -11.12
C ASN A 76 10.22 -24.77 -9.95
N GLY A 77 10.85 -24.90 -8.77
CA GLY A 77 10.21 -25.44 -7.57
C GLY A 77 9.13 -24.52 -6.98
N LEU A 78 9.25 -23.19 -7.18
CA LEU A 78 8.33 -22.19 -6.64
C LEU A 78 7.06 -22.02 -7.49
N TYR A 79 7.10 -22.33 -8.78
CA TYR A 79 5.91 -22.35 -9.65
C TYR A 79 4.95 -23.51 -9.36
N SER A 80 5.37 -24.49 -8.57
CA SER A 80 4.58 -25.71 -8.32
C SER A 80 3.72 -25.66 -7.05
N ALA A 81 3.88 -24.65 -6.18
CA ALA A 81 3.39 -24.71 -4.79
C ALA A 81 2.45 -23.57 -4.36
N ALA A 82 1.84 -22.82 -5.27
CA ALA A 82 0.67 -22.01 -4.96
C ALA A 82 -0.54 -22.59 -5.70
N PRO A 83 -1.60 -23.05 -5.01
CA PRO A 83 -2.87 -23.29 -5.69
C PRO A 83 -3.34 -21.92 -6.20
N ALA A 84 -3.11 -21.64 -7.47
CA ALA A 84 -3.70 -20.49 -8.13
C ALA A 84 -5.22 -20.63 -7.93
N LEU A 85 -5.81 -19.71 -7.15
CA LEU A 85 -7.25 -19.64 -6.97
C LEU A 85 -7.87 -19.50 -8.35
N ASP A 86 -8.52 -20.56 -8.82
CA ASP A 86 -9.08 -20.60 -10.16
C ASP A 86 -10.15 -19.51 -10.29
N GLN A 87 -9.90 -18.54 -11.16
CA GLN A 87 -10.78 -17.40 -11.31
C GLN A 87 -12.09 -17.87 -11.96
N ILE A 88 -13.22 -17.62 -11.29
CA ILE A 88 -14.56 -17.86 -11.84
C ILE A 88 -15.14 -16.52 -12.32
N GLY A 89 -15.57 -16.48 -13.58
CA GLY A 89 -16.12 -15.27 -14.18
C GLY A 89 -17.22 -15.56 -15.19
N GLY A 90 -17.93 -14.51 -15.59
CA GLY A 90 -18.97 -14.60 -16.62
C GLY A 90 -18.41 -14.58 -18.04
N ILE A 91 -19.27 -14.22 -18.99
CA ILE A 91 -18.93 -14.15 -20.42
C ILE A 91 -17.71 -13.27 -20.72
N ALA A 92 -17.49 -12.21 -19.93
CA ALA A 92 -16.35 -11.31 -20.08
C ALA A 92 -15.01 -12.03 -19.85
N LEU A 93 -14.95 -12.93 -18.87
CA LEU A 93 -13.75 -13.75 -18.61
C LEU A 93 -13.49 -14.70 -19.79
N ALA A 94 -14.54 -15.33 -20.33
CA ALA A 94 -14.41 -16.19 -21.50
C ALA A 94 -13.92 -15.41 -22.73
N GLN A 95 -14.40 -14.18 -22.95
CA GLN A 95 -13.93 -13.32 -24.03
C GLN A 95 -12.45 -12.95 -23.86
N GLN A 96 -12.04 -12.57 -22.65
CA GLN A 96 -10.67 -12.20 -22.33
C GLN A 96 -9.69 -13.37 -22.57
N ILE A 97 -10.04 -14.58 -22.13
CA ILE A 97 -9.14 -15.73 -22.22
C ILE A 97 -9.14 -16.36 -23.61
N THR A 98 -10.33 -16.52 -24.23
CA THR A 98 -10.43 -17.23 -25.52
C THR A 98 -10.25 -16.32 -26.72
N GLY A 99 -10.35 -14.99 -26.56
CA GLY A 99 -10.34 -14.01 -27.64
C GLY A 99 -11.52 -14.11 -28.61
N LYS A 100 -12.58 -14.84 -28.24
CA LYS A 100 -13.75 -15.09 -29.10
C LYS A 100 -14.86 -14.09 -28.82
N SER A 101 -15.66 -13.80 -29.85
CA SER A 101 -16.87 -13.00 -29.67
C SER A 101 -17.89 -13.70 -28.77
N THR A 102 -18.72 -12.92 -28.10
CA THR A 102 -19.82 -13.40 -27.25
C THR A 102 -20.73 -14.40 -27.96
N SER A 103 -21.11 -14.12 -29.22
CA SER A 103 -21.93 -15.03 -30.03
C SER A 103 -21.25 -16.38 -30.24
N THR A 104 -19.95 -16.38 -30.56
CA THR A 104 -19.16 -17.60 -30.73
C THR A 104 -19.06 -18.39 -29.43
N ILE A 105 -18.90 -17.70 -28.29
CA ILE A 105 -18.84 -18.34 -26.98
C ILE A 105 -20.17 -19.05 -26.67
N TYR A 106 -21.31 -18.38 -26.86
CA TYR A 106 -22.62 -19.01 -26.68
C TYR A 106 -22.82 -20.22 -27.60
N SER A 107 -22.43 -20.12 -28.88
CA SER A 107 -22.48 -21.25 -29.80
C SER A 107 -21.59 -22.42 -29.36
N LEU A 108 -20.40 -22.14 -28.82
CA LEU A 108 -19.52 -23.20 -28.32
C LEU A 108 -20.05 -23.87 -27.05
N VAL A 109 -20.70 -23.11 -26.17
CA VAL A 109 -21.37 -23.66 -24.98
C VAL A 109 -22.58 -24.51 -25.39
N SER A 110 -23.41 -24.04 -26.33
CA SER A 110 -24.56 -24.82 -26.80
C SER A 110 -24.16 -26.11 -27.54
N MET A 111 -23.02 -26.09 -28.24
CA MET A 111 -22.41 -27.28 -28.84
C MET A 111 -21.68 -28.19 -27.83
N GLY A 112 -21.63 -27.84 -26.54
CA GLY A 112 -20.90 -28.61 -25.52
C GLY A 112 -19.37 -28.60 -25.69
N LYS A 113 -18.83 -27.69 -26.50
CA LYS A 113 -17.39 -27.61 -26.82
C LYS A 113 -16.61 -26.74 -25.84
N LEU A 114 -17.28 -25.82 -25.15
CA LEU A 114 -16.66 -24.94 -24.17
C LEU A 114 -17.21 -25.27 -22.78
N PRO A 115 -16.34 -25.56 -21.79
CA PRO A 115 -16.77 -25.89 -20.44
C PRO A 115 -17.38 -24.64 -19.77
N ALA A 116 -18.63 -24.75 -19.34
CA ALA A 116 -19.36 -23.70 -18.64
C ALA A 116 -20.30 -24.30 -17.59
N THR A 117 -20.45 -23.60 -16.47
CA THR A 117 -21.40 -23.95 -15.42
C THR A 117 -22.58 -22.99 -15.47
N LYS A 118 -23.80 -23.53 -15.48
CA LYS A 118 -25.02 -22.71 -15.43
C LYS A 118 -25.52 -22.61 -13.99
N ALA A 119 -25.58 -21.41 -13.44
CA ALA A 119 -26.13 -21.14 -12.12
C ALA A 119 -27.01 -19.89 -12.18
N GLY A 120 -28.22 -19.94 -11.60
CA GLY A 120 -29.13 -18.79 -11.55
C GLY A 120 -29.46 -18.18 -12.93
N GLY A 121 -29.52 -19.00 -13.98
CA GLY A 121 -29.78 -18.54 -15.36
C GLY A 121 -28.59 -17.89 -16.06
N LYS A 122 -27.43 -17.78 -15.41
CA LYS A 122 -26.20 -17.21 -15.98
C LYS A 122 -25.15 -18.30 -16.23
N LEU A 123 -24.27 -18.04 -17.21
CA LEU A 123 -23.12 -18.90 -17.50
C LEU A 123 -21.88 -18.38 -16.77
N TYR A 124 -21.19 -19.30 -16.11
CA TYR A 124 -19.93 -19.09 -15.41
C TYR A 124 -18.86 -19.97 -16.03
N PHE A 125 -17.65 -19.42 -16.10
CA PHE A 125 -16.48 -20.05 -16.68
C PHE A 125 -15.36 -20.04 -15.65
N SER A 126 -14.63 -21.14 -15.58
CA SER A 126 -13.38 -21.23 -14.83
C SER A 126 -12.22 -20.90 -15.77
N GLU A 127 -11.29 -20.08 -15.29
CA GLU A 127 -10.09 -19.71 -16.04
C GLU A 127 -9.28 -20.96 -16.43
N SER A 128 -9.08 -21.89 -15.50
CA SER A 128 -8.31 -23.11 -15.76
C SER A 128 -8.93 -23.96 -16.87
N ALA A 129 -10.25 -24.12 -16.87
CA ALA A 129 -10.97 -24.88 -17.90
C ALA A 129 -10.90 -24.20 -19.27
N LEU A 130 -10.99 -22.87 -19.31
CA LEU A 130 -10.81 -22.10 -20.55
C LEU A 130 -9.39 -22.19 -21.09
N ARG A 131 -8.39 -22.14 -20.21
CA ARG A 131 -6.96 -22.29 -20.57
C ARG A 131 -6.66 -23.70 -21.10
N GLN A 132 -7.24 -24.73 -20.51
CA GLN A 132 -7.15 -26.10 -21.03
C GLN A 132 -7.80 -26.23 -22.41
N TYR A 133 -8.94 -25.58 -22.64
CA TYR A 133 -9.60 -25.61 -23.94
C TYR A 133 -8.76 -24.97 -25.06
N ILE A 134 -8.08 -23.85 -24.78
CA ILE A 134 -7.20 -23.20 -25.78
C ILE A 134 -5.92 -23.97 -26.03
N SER A 135 -5.37 -24.65 -25.01
CA SER A 135 -4.12 -25.42 -25.13
C SER A 135 -4.29 -26.74 -25.89
N GLN A 136 -5.52 -27.25 -26.00
CA GLN A 136 -5.80 -28.43 -26.83
C GLN A 136 -5.51 -28.17 -28.33
N PRO A 137 -4.77 -29.07 -29.00
CA PRO A 137 -4.53 -28.97 -30.43
C PRO A 137 -5.85 -29.03 -31.21
N ARG A 138 -5.93 -28.32 -32.33
CA ARG A 138 -7.18 -28.15 -33.12
C ARG A 138 -7.76 -29.49 -33.63
N THR A 139 -6.96 -30.56 -33.62
CA THR A 139 -7.31 -31.90 -34.09
C THR A 139 -8.22 -32.67 -33.12
N SER A 140 -8.18 -32.40 -31.81
CA SER A 140 -9.01 -33.07 -30.80
C SER A 140 -10.36 -32.38 -30.54
N ARG A 141 -10.59 -31.17 -31.06
CA ARG A 141 -11.88 -30.45 -30.91
C ARG A 141 -13.03 -30.98 -31.78
N LYS A 142 -12.80 -32.04 -32.57
CA LYS A 142 -13.76 -32.60 -33.53
C LYS A 142 -14.34 -33.97 -33.10
N ALA A 143 -14.01 -34.49 -31.92
CA ALA A 143 -14.29 -35.88 -31.55
C ALA A 143 -15.29 -36.05 -30.38
N THR A 144 -16.37 -35.27 -30.34
CA THR A 144 -17.55 -35.65 -29.53
C THR A 144 -18.81 -35.14 -30.23
N GLY A 145 -19.43 -36.04 -30.96
CA GLY A 145 -20.57 -35.81 -31.85
C GLY A 145 -20.74 -37.05 -32.71
N GLY A 146 -20.96 -38.18 -32.04
CA GLY A 146 -21.52 -39.41 -32.61
C GLY A 146 -22.97 -39.51 -32.19
#